data_AF-A0A813DRB3-F1
#
_entry.id   AF-A0A813DRB3-F1
#
_cell.length_a   1.000
_cell.length_b   1.000
_cell.length_c   1.000
_cell.angle_alpha   90.00
_cell.angle_beta   90.00
_cell.angle_gamma   90.00
#
_symmetry.space_group_name_H-M   'P 1'
#
loop_
_entity.id
_entity.type
_entity.pdbx_description
1 polymer ?
#
loop_
_entity_poly.entity_id
_entity_poly.type
_entity_poly.pdbx_seq_one_letter_code
_entity_poly.pdbx_strand_id
1 'polypeptide(L)'
;MYTYLPLMSLGMIQRRLELVERGFGQSLGAGMVAKTRLGVLPVFLFCVGYLGYSNFKGVGLKPWVLDMFYLLLGLTNLVVAVIVIVGLARVCAAAEPSRLRAGSYAQAEAIWSRALLRQLCVALVLPCFMPGALYLAEAFCEKAGGQRLAYTILSVSDQTLSPLLESMCLFIICGFFQPEHPELFLKKQNGMGNTSTSQILDADASSPGGQQSSASSWDKTVQSLSASSLEVEELLEFFCRLGPRRDASGAEAVMPSYDPWLSTTSDVVRGAIIPLSRAGDCGLAYANCLPGATASTSTTLPDCMVSHTWSALFLDLVSAVVADALERDEYAKVAQRLAEPRGAQKLLQEVRRKSCQRYWICAFCVNQHAGICNGFGSEPTPGSDQHSRWDAGRRDTVTGGVFGLCSCSEPKYFDGPMCEMNKFDDMMGLLQHRQPNLRHLVAVDRRFELFSRAWCVAELVQSYLSNLPQTVLLLSNRALDVQAECLETYNFLSTLTVLECKASLEEDRLQILAKIPDVHEFDVQLQAVIFGSRGLLRNALAGFDRVDAAARAARRAASAAAASEGP
;
A
#
# COMPACT_ATOMS: atom_id res chain seq x y z
N MET A 1 -41.90 26.30 15.99
CA MET A 1 -41.35 25.12 15.31
C MET A 1 -41.11 25.33 13.81
N TYR A 2 -42.01 26.00 13.07
CA TYR A 2 -41.85 26.32 11.63
C TYR A 2 -40.68 27.23 11.21
N THR A 3 -39.93 27.82 12.14
CA THR A 3 -38.80 28.73 11.86
C THR A 3 -37.44 28.05 11.76
N TYR A 4 -37.29 26.78 12.17
CA TYR A 4 -35.98 26.12 12.23
C TYR A 4 -35.64 25.25 11.00
N LEU A 5 -36.63 24.77 10.24
CA LEU A 5 -36.42 23.88 9.08
C LEU A 5 -35.59 24.51 7.93
N PRO A 6 -35.83 25.77 7.52
CA PRO A 6 -35.12 26.36 6.37
C PRO A 6 -33.68 26.77 6.69
N LEU A 7 -33.37 27.06 7.96
CA LEU A 7 -31.99 27.31 8.40
C LEU A 7 -31.15 26.02 8.37
N MET A 8 -31.77 24.86 8.64
CA MET A 8 -31.11 23.58 8.46
C MET A 8 -30.84 23.28 6.99
N SER A 9 -31.78 23.53 6.06
CA SER A 9 -31.55 23.29 4.63
C SER A 9 -30.44 24.16 4.05
N LEU A 10 -30.28 25.41 4.51
CA LEU A 10 -29.22 26.34 4.09
C LEU A 10 -27.82 25.88 4.51
N GLY A 11 -27.65 25.56 5.80
CA GLY A 11 -26.39 25.00 6.30
C GLY A 11 -26.05 23.67 5.64
N MET A 12 -27.07 22.90 5.22
CA MET A 12 -26.90 21.65 4.48
C MET A 12 -26.50 21.88 3.02
N ILE A 13 -27.11 22.82 2.29
CA ILE A 13 -26.71 23.16 0.91
C ILE A 13 -25.27 23.67 0.89
N GLN A 14 -24.90 24.53 1.84
CA GLN A 14 -23.53 25.01 1.95
C GLN A 14 -22.54 23.87 2.25
N ARG A 15 -22.85 22.96 3.19
CA ARG A 15 -22.03 21.76 3.43
C ARG A 15 -21.93 20.85 2.21
N ARG A 16 -23.01 20.68 1.43
CA ARG A 16 -23.02 19.89 0.20
C ARG A 16 -22.12 20.51 -0.88
N LEU A 17 -22.18 21.83 -1.05
CA LEU A 17 -21.29 22.56 -1.96
C LEU A 17 -19.83 22.51 -1.50
N GLU A 18 -19.56 22.68 -0.21
CA GLU A 18 -18.21 22.56 0.36
C GLU A 18 -17.64 21.14 0.21
N LEU A 19 -18.46 20.09 0.36
CA LEU A 19 -18.03 18.70 0.14
C LEU A 19 -17.69 18.46 -1.34
N VAL A 20 -18.50 18.97 -2.27
CA VAL A 20 -18.22 18.90 -3.70
C VAL A 20 -16.96 19.69 -4.05
N GLU A 21 -16.78 20.88 -3.47
CA GLU A 21 -15.63 21.75 -3.73
C GLU A 21 -14.33 21.18 -3.13
N ARG A 22 -14.35 20.65 -1.90
CA ARG A 22 -13.17 20.00 -1.29
C ARG A 22 -12.80 18.70 -2.00
N GLY A 23 -13.79 17.89 -2.40
CA GLY A 23 -13.55 16.60 -3.05
C GLY A 23 -13.10 16.72 -4.51
N PHE A 24 -13.66 17.68 -5.26
CA PHE A 24 -13.50 17.78 -6.72
C PHE A 24 -12.88 19.09 -7.23
N GLY A 25 -12.68 20.09 -6.37
CA GLY A 25 -12.22 21.43 -6.77
C GLY A 25 -10.87 21.42 -7.49
N GLN A 26 -9.95 20.53 -7.10
CA GLN A 26 -8.67 20.35 -7.79
C GLN A 26 -8.83 19.60 -9.14
N SER A 27 -9.75 18.64 -9.23
CA SER A 27 -9.99 17.84 -10.43
C SER A 27 -10.71 18.60 -11.55
N LEU A 28 -11.48 19.64 -11.20
CA LEU A 28 -12.34 20.37 -12.14
C LEU A 28 -11.62 21.53 -12.85
N GLY A 29 -10.35 21.78 -12.52
CA GLY A 29 -9.53 22.86 -13.09
C GLY A 29 -9.88 24.26 -12.56
N ALA A 30 -8.89 25.15 -12.46
CA ALA A 30 -9.03 26.50 -11.89
C ALA A 30 -10.15 27.35 -12.53
N GLY A 31 -10.43 27.13 -13.83
CA GLY A 31 -11.49 27.84 -14.55
C GLY A 31 -12.91 27.50 -14.10
N MET A 32 -13.12 26.35 -13.45
CA MET A 32 -14.45 25.97 -12.96
C MET A 32 -14.69 26.42 -11.52
N VAL A 33 -13.67 26.44 -10.65
CA VAL A 33 -13.76 27.01 -9.29
C VAL A 33 -14.23 28.47 -9.33
N ALA A 34 -13.76 29.23 -10.31
CA ALA A 34 -14.24 30.59 -10.58
C ALA A 34 -15.73 30.65 -11.00
N LYS A 35 -16.24 29.61 -11.66
CA LYS A 35 -17.67 29.48 -12.02
C LYS A 35 -18.51 28.87 -10.89
N THR A 36 -17.96 28.03 -10.01
CA THR A 36 -18.63 27.55 -8.80
C THR A 36 -18.85 28.67 -7.79
N ARG A 37 -18.01 29.73 -7.81
CA ARG A 37 -18.28 30.98 -7.07
C ARG A 37 -19.55 31.71 -7.53
N LEU A 38 -20.07 31.48 -8.75
CA LEU A 38 -21.44 31.91 -9.10
C LEU A 38 -22.52 31.15 -8.31
N GLY A 39 -22.21 30.00 -7.72
CA GLY A 39 -23.08 29.25 -6.81
C GLY A 39 -23.27 29.91 -5.44
N VAL A 40 -22.51 30.96 -5.11
CA VAL A 40 -22.78 31.82 -3.94
C VAL A 40 -23.99 32.72 -4.20
N LEU A 41 -24.30 33.04 -5.45
CA LEU A 41 -25.39 33.94 -5.81
C LEU A 41 -26.79 33.37 -5.46
N PRO A 42 -27.12 32.09 -5.71
CA PRO A 42 -28.36 31.48 -5.23
C PRO A 42 -28.47 31.42 -3.70
N VAL A 43 -27.38 31.11 -2.99
CA VAL A 43 -27.34 31.09 -1.51
C VAL A 43 -27.56 32.49 -0.96
N PHE A 44 -26.95 33.50 -1.58
CA PHE A 44 -27.11 34.91 -1.23
C PHE A 44 -28.55 35.39 -1.50
N LEU A 45 -29.12 35.08 -2.68
CA LEU A 45 -30.50 35.41 -3.03
C LEU A 45 -31.51 34.72 -2.09
N PHE A 46 -31.22 33.49 -1.66
CA PHE A 46 -32.04 32.76 -0.70
C PHE A 46 -31.95 33.34 0.72
N CYS A 47 -30.75 33.71 1.20
CA CYS A 47 -30.57 34.40 2.49
C CYS A 47 -31.30 35.75 2.52
N VAL A 48 -31.22 36.52 1.44
CA VAL A 48 -31.95 37.80 1.29
C VAL A 48 -33.46 37.56 1.26
N GLY A 49 -33.94 36.53 0.57
CA GLY A 49 -35.36 36.15 0.55
C GLY A 49 -35.88 35.67 1.91
N TYR A 50 -35.10 34.90 2.66
CA TYR A 50 -35.48 34.31 3.94
C TYR A 50 -35.43 35.28 5.13
N LEU A 51 -34.39 36.12 5.18
CA LEU A 51 -34.31 37.23 6.15
C LEU A 51 -35.41 38.27 5.89
N GLY A 52 -35.84 38.41 4.63
CA GLY A 52 -37.11 39.05 4.29
C GLY A 52 -38.29 38.29 4.91
N TYR A 53 -38.54 37.06 4.49
CA TYR A 53 -39.74 36.28 4.86
C TYR A 53 -40.02 36.19 6.38
N SER A 54 -38.99 35.95 7.19
CA SER A 54 -39.13 35.83 8.66
C SER A 54 -39.55 37.13 9.36
N ASN A 55 -39.14 38.29 8.82
CA ASN A 55 -39.56 39.61 9.31
C ASN A 55 -40.97 40.00 8.84
N PHE A 56 -41.49 39.37 7.77
CA PHE A 56 -42.77 39.73 7.16
C PHE A 56 -43.98 38.93 7.65
N LYS A 57 -43.83 37.95 8.57
CA LYS A 57 -44.97 37.16 9.09
C LYS A 57 -46.06 37.97 9.82
N GLY A 58 -45.78 39.22 10.19
CA GLY A 58 -46.77 40.16 10.76
C GLY A 58 -47.36 41.16 9.75
N VAL A 59 -46.84 41.21 8.53
CA VAL A 59 -47.22 42.20 7.51
C VAL A 59 -47.89 41.41 6.40
N GLY A 60 -49.23 41.45 6.29
CA GLY A 60 -50.03 40.64 5.38
C GLY A 60 -49.51 40.59 3.94
N LEU A 61 -48.58 39.66 3.68
CA LEU A 61 -47.96 39.46 2.39
C LEU A 61 -49.03 38.97 1.43
N LYS A 62 -49.07 39.57 0.26
CA LYS A 62 -49.98 39.12 -0.79
C LYS A 62 -49.59 37.69 -1.20
N PRO A 63 -50.55 36.77 -1.39
CA PRO A 63 -50.30 35.36 -1.73
C PRO A 63 -49.29 35.15 -2.87
N TRP A 64 -49.32 36.01 -3.90
CA TRP A 64 -48.39 35.93 -5.03
C TRP A 64 -46.90 36.02 -4.68
N VAL A 65 -46.54 36.63 -3.54
CA VAL A 65 -45.14 36.69 -3.09
C VAL A 65 -44.67 35.32 -2.59
N LEU A 66 -45.56 34.56 -1.95
CA LEU A 66 -45.28 33.22 -1.47
C LEU A 66 -45.09 32.25 -2.65
N ASP A 67 -45.96 32.33 -3.67
CA ASP A 67 -45.82 31.58 -4.93
C ASP A 67 -44.48 31.83 -5.61
N MET A 68 -44.07 33.11 -5.68
CA MET A 68 -42.81 33.49 -6.29
C MET A 68 -41.61 32.92 -5.52
N PHE A 69 -41.71 32.86 -4.19
CA PHE A 69 -40.67 32.28 -3.34
C PHE A 69 -40.54 30.77 -3.57
N TYR A 70 -41.66 30.02 -3.57
CA TYR A 70 -41.64 28.58 -3.83
C TYR A 70 -41.14 28.24 -5.23
N LEU A 71 -41.54 29.04 -6.24
CA LEU A 71 -41.03 28.91 -7.60
C LEU A 71 -39.51 29.10 -7.65
N LEU A 72 -38.99 30.15 -7.00
CA LEU A 72 -37.55 30.45 -7.00
C LEU A 72 -36.74 29.36 -6.27
N LEU A 73 -37.27 28.86 -5.15
CA LEU A 73 -36.66 27.76 -4.40
C LEU A 73 -36.65 26.46 -5.21
N GLY A 74 -37.77 26.13 -5.85
CA GLY A 74 -37.88 24.97 -6.73
C GLY A 74 -36.88 25.02 -7.88
N LEU A 75 -36.80 26.17 -8.57
CA LEU A 75 -35.83 26.38 -9.65
C LEU A 75 -34.38 26.30 -9.14
N THR A 76 -34.08 26.86 -7.98
CA THR A 76 -32.73 26.82 -7.40
C THR A 76 -32.29 25.38 -7.12
N ASN A 77 -33.17 24.59 -6.50
CA ASN A 77 -32.89 23.17 -6.23
C ASN A 77 -32.68 22.36 -7.52
N LEU A 78 -33.47 22.62 -8.57
CA LEU A 78 -33.29 21.99 -9.87
C LEU A 78 -31.97 22.38 -10.54
N VAL A 79 -31.56 23.65 -10.45
CA VAL A 79 -30.26 24.12 -10.97
C VAL A 79 -29.11 23.44 -10.23
N VAL A 80 -29.18 23.34 -8.90
CA VAL A 80 -28.17 22.62 -8.10
C VAL A 80 -28.11 21.15 -8.52
N ALA A 81 -29.26 20.48 -8.67
CA ALA A 81 -29.32 19.11 -9.15
C ALA A 81 -28.63 18.94 -10.52
N VAL A 82 -28.91 19.83 -11.48
CA VAL A 82 -28.27 19.81 -12.81
C VAL A 82 -26.77 20.01 -12.72
N ILE A 83 -26.29 20.95 -11.90
CA ILE A 83 -24.86 21.19 -11.69
C ILE A 83 -24.18 19.93 -11.13
N VAL A 84 -24.79 19.29 -10.13
CA VAL A 84 -24.29 18.04 -9.53
C VAL A 84 -24.24 16.92 -10.57
N ILE A 85 -25.31 16.72 -11.36
CA ILE A 85 -25.37 15.72 -12.42
C ILE A 85 -24.24 15.94 -13.43
N VAL A 86 -24.09 17.16 -13.94
CA VAL A 86 -23.06 17.49 -14.95
C VAL A 86 -21.65 17.32 -14.37
N GLY A 87 -21.42 17.79 -13.15
CA GLY A 87 -20.13 17.64 -12.46
C GLY A 87 -19.74 16.17 -12.28
N LEU A 88 -20.64 15.35 -11.72
CA LEU A 88 -20.39 13.93 -11.48
C LEU A 88 -20.31 13.13 -12.78
N ALA A 89 -21.08 13.47 -13.81
CA ALA A 89 -20.99 12.82 -15.12
C ALA A 89 -19.60 13.01 -15.74
N ARG A 90 -18.99 14.20 -15.59
CA ARG A 90 -17.61 14.45 -16.05
C ARG A 90 -16.59 13.62 -15.27
N VAL A 91 -16.71 13.55 -13.94
CA VAL A 91 -15.82 12.71 -13.12
C VAL A 91 -15.98 11.23 -13.48
N CYS A 92 -17.22 10.76 -13.67
CA CYS A 92 -17.50 9.39 -14.11
C CYS A 92 -16.93 9.08 -15.50
N ALA A 93 -16.93 10.05 -16.42
CA ALA A 93 -16.35 9.90 -17.75
C ALA A 93 -14.80 9.86 -17.70
N ALA A 94 -14.18 10.58 -16.76
CA ALA A 94 -12.74 10.49 -16.53
C ALA A 94 -12.32 9.12 -15.95
N ALA A 95 -13.19 8.48 -15.16
CA ALA A 95 -12.99 7.15 -14.59
C ALA A 95 -13.50 6.00 -15.49
N GLU A 96 -13.59 6.20 -16.81
CA GLU A 96 -14.16 5.20 -17.71
C GLU A 96 -13.20 4.02 -17.96
N PRO A 97 -13.56 2.78 -17.58
CA PRO A 97 -12.63 1.63 -17.62
C PRO A 97 -12.13 1.26 -19.01
N SER A 98 -12.90 1.51 -20.06
CA SER A 98 -12.51 1.19 -21.44
C SER A 98 -11.31 1.99 -21.95
N ARG A 99 -10.92 3.06 -21.24
CA ARG A 99 -9.70 3.84 -21.52
C ARG A 99 -8.49 3.31 -20.76
N LEU A 100 -8.68 2.43 -19.77
CA LEU A 100 -7.60 1.92 -18.94
C LEU A 100 -6.98 0.69 -19.59
N ARG A 101 -5.83 0.88 -20.25
CA ARG A 101 -4.86 -0.22 -20.45
C ARG A 101 -4.08 -0.56 -19.16
N ALA A 102 -4.37 0.15 -18.07
CA ALA A 102 -3.75 -0.02 -16.77
C ALA A 102 -4.05 -1.40 -16.14
N GLY A 103 -3.29 -1.76 -15.10
CA GLY A 103 -3.42 -3.02 -14.40
C GLY A 103 -4.82 -3.29 -13.84
N SER A 104 -5.08 -4.55 -13.51
CA SER A 104 -6.39 -5.05 -13.06
C SER A 104 -6.96 -4.26 -11.86
N TYR A 105 -6.09 -3.78 -10.96
CA TYR A 105 -6.52 -2.97 -9.82
C TYR A 105 -7.03 -1.60 -10.23
N ALA A 106 -6.31 -0.87 -11.08
CA ALA A 106 -6.75 0.46 -11.53
C ALA A 106 -8.13 0.38 -12.23
N GLN A 107 -8.38 -0.70 -12.97
CA GLN A 107 -9.68 -0.98 -13.56
C GLN A 107 -10.76 -1.27 -12.50
N ALA A 108 -10.47 -2.14 -11.52
CA ALA A 108 -11.40 -2.43 -10.42
C ALA A 108 -11.74 -1.16 -9.60
N GLU A 109 -10.74 -0.32 -9.35
CA GLU A 109 -10.87 0.96 -8.67
C GLU A 109 -11.71 1.96 -9.48
N ALA A 110 -11.53 2.01 -10.80
CA ALA A 110 -12.34 2.82 -11.71
C ALA A 110 -13.82 2.38 -11.71
N ILE A 111 -14.08 1.07 -11.75
CA ILE A 111 -15.43 0.50 -11.67
C ILE A 111 -16.08 0.84 -10.33
N TRP A 112 -15.37 0.60 -9.23
CA TRP A 112 -15.84 0.88 -7.88
C TRP A 112 -16.12 2.37 -7.67
N SER A 113 -15.18 3.25 -8.05
CA SER A 113 -15.37 4.70 -7.93
C SER A 113 -16.53 5.20 -8.78
N ARG A 114 -16.73 4.69 -10.00
CA ARG A 114 -17.89 5.03 -10.84
C ARG A 114 -19.20 4.57 -10.22
N ALA A 115 -19.25 3.38 -9.64
CA ALA A 115 -20.44 2.88 -8.93
C ALA A 115 -20.78 3.80 -7.75
N LEU A 116 -19.77 4.17 -6.96
CA LEU A 116 -19.94 5.05 -5.80
C LEU A 116 -20.32 6.47 -6.21
N LEU A 117 -19.71 7.05 -7.24
CA LEU A 117 -20.06 8.36 -7.78
C LEU A 117 -21.50 8.39 -8.33
N ARG A 118 -21.99 7.30 -8.90
CA ARG A 118 -23.40 7.17 -9.30
C ARG A 118 -24.34 7.14 -8.10
N GLN A 119 -24.00 6.40 -7.04
CA GLN A 119 -24.77 6.39 -5.80
C GLN A 119 -24.79 7.79 -5.16
N LEU A 120 -23.65 8.48 -5.12
CA LEU A 120 -23.54 9.86 -4.65
C LEU A 120 -24.37 10.82 -5.51
N CYS A 121 -24.37 10.64 -6.83
CA CYS A 121 -25.20 11.43 -7.74
C CYS A 121 -26.68 11.28 -7.39
N VAL A 122 -27.17 10.04 -7.26
CA VAL A 122 -28.57 9.78 -6.87
C VAL A 122 -28.85 10.38 -5.49
N ALA A 123 -27.96 10.18 -4.51
CA ALA A 123 -28.16 10.66 -3.15
C ALA A 123 -28.09 12.20 -3.01
N LEU A 124 -27.38 12.91 -3.91
CA LEU A 124 -27.33 14.37 -3.91
C LEU A 124 -28.46 14.99 -4.75
N VAL A 125 -28.81 14.35 -5.87
CA VAL A 125 -29.84 14.83 -6.80
C VAL A 125 -31.22 14.63 -6.23
N LEU A 126 -31.50 13.46 -5.64
CA LEU A 126 -32.84 13.10 -5.19
C LEU A 126 -33.39 14.06 -4.12
N PRO A 127 -32.61 14.49 -3.10
CA PRO A 127 -33.03 15.51 -2.14
C PRO A 127 -33.15 16.92 -2.71
N CYS A 128 -32.54 17.21 -3.86
CA CYS A 128 -32.73 18.52 -4.53
C CYS A 128 -33.98 18.47 -5.43
N PHE A 129 -34.12 17.39 -6.20
CA PHE A 129 -35.18 17.22 -7.17
C PHE A 129 -36.56 17.07 -6.52
N MET A 130 -36.68 16.24 -5.47
CA MET A 130 -37.98 15.95 -4.86
C MET A 130 -38.63 17.19 -4.22
N PRO A 131 -37.96 17.97 -3.34
CA PRO A 131 -38.54 19.21 -2.83
C PRO A 131 -38.76 20.24 -3.93
N GLY A 132 -37.85 20.32 -4.91
CA GLY A 132 -38.01 21.23 -6.04
C GLY A 132 -39.26 20.95 -6.88
N ALA A 133 -39.53 19.68 -7.17
CA ALA A 133 -40.73 19.24 -7.86
C ALA A 133 -41.99 19.48 -7.02
N LEU A 134 -41.94 19.23 -5.70
CA LEU A 134 -43.05 19.48 -4.79
C LEU A 134 -43.39 20.98 -4.69
N TYR A 135 -42.39 21.87 -4.57
CA TYR A 135 -42.62 23.31 -4.53
C TYR A 135 -43.18 23.86 -5.85
N LEU A 136 -42.75 23.31 -6.99
CA LEU A 136 -43.35 23.65 -8.27
C LEU A 136 -44.80 23.17 -8.35
N ALA A 137 -45.07 21.93 -7.95
CA ALA A 137 -46.42 21.37 -7.93
C ALA A 137 -47.36 22.19 -7.05
N GLU A 138 -46.91 22.61 -5.87
CA GLU A 138 -47.66 23.48 -4.95
C GLU A 138 -48.02 24.82 -5.61
N ALA A 139 -47.03 25.49 -6.21
CA ALA A 139 -47.22 26.76 -6.91
C ALA A 139 -48.18 26.66 -8.13
N PHE A 140 -48.19 25.52 -8.83
CA PHE A 140 -49.11 25.28 -9.95
C PHE A 140 -50.52 24.89 -9.49
N CYS A 141 -50.65 24.09 -8.42
CA CYS A 141 -51.94 23.69 -7.87
C CYS A 141 -52.74 24.89 -7.35
N GLU A 142 -52.08 25.89 -6.74
CA GLU A 142 -52.73 27.11 -6.28
C GLU A 142 -53.30 27.92 -7.44
N LYS A 143 -52.51 28.11 -8.52
CA LYS A 143 -52.97 28.80 -9.73
C LYS A 143 -54.10 28.09 -10.48
N ALA A 144 -54.16 26.77 -10.39
CA ALA A 144 -55.20 25.97 -11.04
C ALA A 144 -56.53 25.94 -10.28
N GLY A 145 -56.65 26.61 -9.12
CA GLY A 145 -57.84 26.52 -8.27
C GLY A 145 -58.01 25.14 -7.64
N GLY A 146 -56.92 24.41 -7.41
CA GLY A 146 -56.93 23.05 -6.89
C GLY A 146 -57.57 22.93 -5.50
N GLN A 147 -58.23 21.79 -5.24
CA GLN A 147 -58.88 21.50 -3.95
C GLN A 147 -57.89 21.52 -2.78
N ARG A 148 -58.32 22.05 -1.62
CA ARG A 148 -57.59 22.04 -0.32
C ARG A 148 -56.92 20.71 0.05
N LEU A 149 -57.46 19.60 -0.44
CA LEU A 149 -56.92 18.26 -0.20
C LEU A 149 -55.53 18.06 -0.83
N ALA A 150 -55.32 18.53 -2.06
CA ALA A 150 -54.02 18.41 -2.75
C ALA A 150 -52.91 19.17 -2.01
N TYR A 151 -53.24 20.38 -1.54
CA TYR A 151 -52.34 21.20 -0.73
C TYR A 151 -51.94 20.49 0.57
N THR A 152 -52.92 19.90 1.26
CA THR A 152 -52.68 19.19 2.52
C THR A 152 -51.74 18.00 2.31
N ILE A 153 -51.97 17.20 1.26
CA ILE A 153 -51.14 16.04 0.93
C ILE A 153 -49.70 16.46 0.58
N LEU A 154 -49.53 17.52 -0.23
CA LEU A 154 -48.20 18.06 -0.58
C LEU A 154 -47.45 18.55 0.67
N SER A 155 -48.12 19.27 1.56
CA SER A 155 -47.50 19.82 2.78
C SER A 155 -47.06 18.74 3.78
N VAL A 156 -47.83 17.66 3.93
CA VAL A 156 -47.46 16.51 4.79
C VAL A 156 -46.29 15.74 4.17
N SER A 157 -46.28 15.61 2.84
CA SER A 157 -45.19 14.96 2.12
C SER A 157 -43.87 15.72 2.30
N ASP A 158 -43.89 17.05 2.19
CA ASP A 158 -42.70 17.87 2.42
C ASP A 158 -42.16 17.73 3.85
N GLN A 159 -43.04 17.73 4.86
CA GLN A 159 -42.61 17.66 6.27
C GLN A 159 -42.09 16.29 6.73
N THR A 160 -42.51 15.20 6.08
CA THR A 160 -42.19 13.83 6.53
C THR A 160 -41.30 13.08 5.57
N LEU A 161 -41.60 13.14 4.26
CA LEU A 161 -40.87 12.40 3.25
C LEU A 161 -39.51 13.06 2.96
N SER A 162 -39.44 14.39 2.93
CA SER A 162 -38.18 15.11 2.64
C SER A 162 -37.09 14.82 3.69
N PRO A 163 -37.32 14.94 5.01
CA PRO A 163 -36.27 14.64 6.00
C PRO A 163 -35.88 13.16 6.05
N LEU A 164 -36.84 12.25 5.83
CA LEU A 164 -36.58 10.82 5.79
C LEU A 164 -35.69 10.48 4.58
N LEU A 165 -36.04 11.01 3.41
CA LEU A 165 -35.27 10.87 2.18
C LEU A 165 -33.87 11.45 2.34
N GLU A 166 -33.75 12.64 2.93
CA GLU A 166 -32.46 13.26 3.24
C GLU A 166 -31.62 12.40 4.18
N SER A 167 -32.24 11.84 5.22
CA SER A 167 -31.56 10.95 6.16
C SER A 167 -31.05 9.69 5.45
N MET A 168 -31.88 9.09 4.58
CA MET A 168 -31.48 7.94 3.75
C MET A 168 -30.35 8.30 2.79
N CYS A 169 -30.40 9.46 2.13
CA CYS A 169 -29.36 9.93 1.23
C CYS A 169 -28.06 10.25 1.95
N LEU A 170 -28.11 10.88 3.13
CA LEU A 170 -26.94 11.08 3.99
C LEU A 170 -26.35 9.73 4.41
N PHE A 171 -27.20 8.75 4.73
CA PHE A 171 -26.75 7.42 5.07
C PHE A 171 -26.08 6.70 3.90
N ILE A 172 -26.58 6.88 2.68
CA ILE A 172 -25.94 6.37 1.45
C ILE A 172 -24.58 7.05 1.22
N ILE A 173 -24.50 8.38 1.40
CA ILE A 173 -23.29 9.18 1.19
C ILE A 173 -22.23 8.85 2.23
N CYS A 174 -22.59 8.86 3.52
CA CYS A 174 -21.65 8.62 4.61
C CYS A 174 -21.35 7.12 4.80
N GLY A 175 -22.21 6.24 4.29
CA GLY A 175 -22.14 4.80 4.54
C GLY A 175 -22.31 4.44 6.01
N PHE A 176 -21.98 3.19 6.36
CA PHE A 176 -21.96 2.69 7.73
C PHE A 176 -20.64 3.02 8.48
N PHE A 177 -19.89 4.05 8.06
CA PHE A 177 -18.52 4.33 8.54
C PHE A 177 -17.57 3.13 8.44
N GLN A 178 -17.88 2.16 7.56
CA GLN A 178 -17.00 1.04 7.27
C GLN A 178 -16.08 1.42 6.12
N PRO A 179 -14.77 1.17 6.24
CA PRO A 179 -13.84 1.32 5.12
C PRO A 179 -14.29 0.39 3.99
N GLU A 180 -14.57 0.97 2.83
CA GLU A 180 -14.82 0.22 1.60
C GLU A 180 -13.57 0.24 0.72
N HIS A 181 -13.32 -0.89 0.06
CA HIS A 181 -12.18 -1.08 -0.83
C HIS A 181 -12.64 -1.61 -2.19
N PRO A 182 -11.95 -1.27 -3.28
CA PRO A 182 -12.13 -1.98 -4.54
C PRO A 182 -11.81 -3.46 -4.33
N GLU A 183 -12.78 -4.34 -4.58
CA GLU A 183 -12.55 -5.78 -4.55
C GLU A 183 -11.91 -6.22 -5.86
N LEU A 184 -10.70 -6.75 -5.76
CA LEU A 184 -10.09 -7.52 -6.83
C LEU A 184 -10.68 -8.92 -6.82
N PHE A 185 -11.45 -9.24 -7.86
CA PHE A 185 -11.96 -10.59 -8.07
C PHE A 185 -10.83 -11.51 -8.52
N LEU A 186 -10.16 -12.12 -7.54
CA LEU A 186 -9.29 -13.26 -7.82
C LEU A 186 -10.15 -14.43 -8.26
N LYS A 187 -9.86 -14.98 -9.45
CA LYS A 187 -10.46 -16.24 -9.87
C LYS A 187 -10.02 -17.27 -8.83
N LYS A 188 -10.98 -17.81 -8.06
CA LYS A 188 -10.70 -18.82 -7.04
C LYS A 188 -9.98 -19.98 -7.72
N GLN A 189 -8.67 -20.09 -7.52
CA GLN A 189 -7.89 -21.16 -8.13
C GLN A 189 -8.29 -22.47 -7.46
N ASN A 190 -9.15 -23.23 -8.13
CA ASN A 190 -9.46 -24.60 -7.76
C ASN A 190 -8.24 -25.47 -8.16
N GLY A 191 -7.20 -25.52 -7.31
CA GLY A 191 -6.21 -26.61 -7.38
C GLY A 191 -4.72 -26.25 -7.43
N MET A 192 -4.31 -24.98 -7.39
CA MET A 192 -2.86 -24.64 -7.45
C MET A 192 -2.13 -24.68 -6.10
N GLY A 193 -2.83 -25.00 -5.01
CA GLY A 193 -2.31 -24.86 -3.65
C GLY A 193 -1.18 -25.81 -3.24
N ASN A 194 -0.96 -26.95 -3.91
CA ASN A 194 -0.17 -28.03 -3.28
C ASN A 194 0.87 -28.73 -4.17
N THR A 195 0.96 -28.50 -5.48
CA THR A 195 1.73 -29.42 -6.34
C THR A 195 3.24 -29.40 -6.13
N SER A 196 3.85 -28.28 -5.71
CA SER A 196 5.30 -28.22 -5.46
C SER A 196 5.66 -28.43 -3.98
N THR A 197 4.90 -27.85 -3.05
CA THR A 197 5.21 -27.94 -1.60
C THR A 197 4.76 -29.27 -0.98
N SER A 198 3.71 -29.92 -1.51
CA SER A 198 3.19 -31.20 -0.95
C SER A 198 4.11 -32.38 -1.27
N GLN A 199 4.83 -32.36 -2.39
CA GLN A 199 5.69 -33.49 -2.77
C GLN A 199 6.89 -33.67 -1.83
N ILE A 200 7.39 -32.60 -1.21
CA ILE A 200 8.50 -32.67 -0.24
C ILE A 200 8.00 -33.14 1.14
N LEU A 201 6.75 -32.81 1.52
CA LEU A 201 6.24 -33.06 2.87
C LEU A 201 5.51 -34.40 3.03
N ASP A 202 4.91 -34.96 1.97
CA ASP A 202 4.17 -36.23 2.06
C ASP A 202 5.08 -37.47 2.08
N ALA A 203 6.38 -37.33 1.76
CA ALA A 203 7.34 -38.44 1.73
C ALA A 203 7.69 -38.99 3.13
N ASP A 204 7.54 -38.20 4.19
CA ASP A 204 7.98 -38.58 5.54
C ASP A 204 6.88 -39.22 6.42
N ALA A 205 5.60 -39.12 6.03
CA ALA A 205 4.50 -39.43 6.95
C ALA A 205 3.86 -40.83 6.79
N SER A 206 4.18 -41.62 5.75
CA SER A 206 3.32 -42.78 5.40
C SER A 206 4.00 -44.13 5.10
N SER A 207 5.30 -44.33 5.35
CA SER A 207 5.94 -45.64 5.17
C SER A 207 6.53 -46.23 6.46
N PRO A 208 5.76 -47.04 7.22
CA PRO A 208 6.29 -47.86 8.30
C PRO A 208 6.96 -49.11 7.72
N GLY A 209 8.17 -48.98 7.20
CA GLY A 209 8.96 -50.16 6.82
C GLY A 209 10.03 -49.91 5.77
N GLY A 210 11.24 -49.57 6.22
CA GLY A 210 12.47 -50.08 5.60
C GLY A 210 12.96 -49.43 4.31
N GLN A 211 13.43 -48.18 4.40
CA GLN A 211 14.72 -47.72 3.85
C GLN A 211 14.88 -46.25 4.23
N GLN A 212 15.93 -45.93 4.99
CA GLN A 212 16.35 -44.54 5.24
C GLN A 212 16.72 -43.92 3.89
N SER A 213 15.74 -43.30 3.25
CA SER A 213 15.95 -42.36 2.16
C SER A 213 16.92 -41.30 2.67
N SER A 214 18.15 -41.30 2.16
CA SER A 214 19.10 -40.24 2.45
C SER A 214 18.48 -38.93 1.95
N ALA A 215 18.04 -38.06 2.87
CA ALA A 215 17.54 -36.73 2.53
C ALA A 215 18.46 -36.10 1.48
N SER A 216 17.85 -35.62 0.39
CA SER A 216 18.63 -35.11 -0.74
C SER A 216 19.48 -33.93 -0.28
N SER A 217 20.58 -33.64 -0.99
CA SER A 217 21.39 -32.44 -0.69
C SER A 217 20.56 -31.15 -0.79
N TRP A 218 19.51 -31.16 -1.60
CA TRP A 218 18.51 -30.10 -1.66
C TRP A 218 17.82 -29.91 -0.30
N ASP A 219 17.21 -30.97 0.24
CA ASP A 219 16.48 -30.92 1.52
C ASP A 219 17.36 -30.49 2.67
N LYS A 220 18.60 -30.97 2.72
CA LYS A 220 19.58 -30.56 3.74
C LYS A 220 19.87 -29.06 3.67
N THR A 221 20.00 -28.52 2.46
CA THR A 221 20.24 -27.09 2.25
C THR A 221 19.01 -26.27 2.63
N VAL A 222 17.80 -26.70 2.25
CA VAL A 222 16.53 -26.05 2.67
C VAL A 222 16.40 -26.06 4.19
N GLN A 223 16.67 -27.20 4.84
CA GLN A 223 16.62 -27.32 6.30
C GLN A 223 17.63 -26.40 6.98
N SER A 224 18.89 -26.39 6.51
CA SER A 224 19.92 -25.48 7.01
C SER A 224 19.51 -24.02 6.86
N LEU A 225 19.01 -23.64 5.68
CA LEU A 225 18.60 -22.27 5.39
C LEU A 225 17.41 -21.81 6.25
N SER A 226 16.46 -22.71 6.52
CA SER A 226 15.29 -22.46 7.38
C SER A 226 15.65 -22.33 8.86
N ALA A 227 16.76 -22.92 9.28
CA ALA A 227 17.23 -22.90 10.66
C ALA A 227 17.99 -21.61 11.01
N SER A 228 18.51 -20.90 10.01
CA SER A 228 19.19 -19.62 10.19
C SER A 228 18.21 -18.52 10.61
N SER A 229 18.50 -17.82 11.71
CA SER A 229 17.73 -16.65 12.14
C SER A 229 18.56 -15.80 13.11
N LEU A 230 18.17 -14.54 13.29
CA LEU A 230 18.75 -13.66 14.30
C LEU A 230 17.67 -12.88 15.04
N GLU A 231 17.91 -12.56 16.31
CA GLU A 231 17.09 -11.67 17.10
C GLU A 231 17.24 -10.22 16.66
N VAL A 232 16.19 -9.43 16.84
CA VAL A 232 16.23 -7.98 16.63
C VAL A 232 17.28 -7.29 17.50
N GLU A 233 17.59 -7.85 18.68
CA GLU A 233 18.69 -7.42 19.54
C GLU A 233 20.04 -7.62 18.86
N GLU A 234 20.31 -8.82 18.34
CA GLU A 234 21.56 -9.14 17.63
C GLU A 234 21.74 -8.24 16.39
N LEU A 235 20.64 -7.93 15.67
CA LEU A 235 20.65 -6.98 14.55
C LEU A 235 21.02 -5.56 14.99
N LEU A 236 20.48 -5.08 16.11
CA LEU A 236 20.80 -3.76 16.66
C LEU A 236 22.24 -3.69 17.21
N GLU A 237 22.73 -4.77 17.81
CA GLU A 237 24.12 -4.87 18.25
C GLU A 237 25.08 -4.85 17.07
N PHE A 238 24.77 -5.57 15.99
CA PHE A 238 25.50 -5.46 14.72
C PHE A 238 25.49 -4.03 14.19
N PHE A 239 24.32 -3.37 14.14
CA PHE A 239 24.20 -1.98 13.68
C PHE A 239 25.06 -1.00 14.51
N CYS A 240 25.14 -1.21 15.83
CA CYS A 240 25.95 -0.36 16.73
C CYS A 240 27.47 -0.43 16.44
N ARG A 241 27.93 -1.44 15.70
CA ARG A 241 29.35 -1.64 15.35
C ARG A 241 29.72 -1.01 13.99
N LEU A 242 28.76 -0.40 13.30
CA LEU A 242 28.96 0.26 12.01
C LEU A 242 29.30 1.75 12.16
N GLY A 243 30.05 2.27 11.18
CA GLY A 243 30.39 3.70 11.06
C GLY A 243 31.69 4.06 11.78
N PRO A 244 32.20 5.30 11.67
CA PRO A 244 33.51 5.69 12.17
C PRO A 244 33.63 5.70 13.71
N ARG A 245 32.53 5.42 14.41
CA ARG A 245 32.48 5.46 15.87
C ARG A 245 33.07 4.17 16.41
N ARG A 246 34.04 4.30 17.32
CA ARG A 246 34.42 3.19 18.19
C ARG A 246 33.21 2.80 19.03
N ASP A 247 33.00 1.51 19.21
CA ASP A 247 31.97 1.04 20.13
C ASP A 247 32.31 1.44 21.57
N ALA A 248 31.40 1.19 22.52
CA ALA A 248 31.61 1.51 23.93
C ALA A 248 32.83 0.79 24.54
N SER A 249 33.33 -0.28 23.90
CA SER A 249 34.51 -1.03 24.31
C SER A 249 35.82 -0.47 23.73
N GLY A 250 35.73 0.50 22.81
CA GLY A 250 36.88 1.09 22.13
C GLY A 250 37.39 0.28 20.94
N ALA A 251 36.68 -0.78 20.53
CA ALA A 251 37.04 -1.60 19.39
C ALA A 251 36.93 -0.81 18.08
N GLU A 252 37.75 -1.20 17.11
CA GLU A 252 37.71 -0.64 15.77
C GLU A 252 36.36 -0.94 15.11
N ALA A 253 35.80 0.05 14.43
CA ALA A 253 34.55 -0.12 13.72
C ALA A 253 34.70 -1.14 12.60
N VAL A 254 33.67 -1.97 12.42
CA VAL A 254 33.70 -3.06 11.43
C VAL A 254 33.73 -2.49 10.01
N MET A 255 32.95 -1.42 9.79
CA MET A 255 32.87 -0.71 8.51
C MET A 255 32.95 0.80 8.79
N PRO A 256 34.17 1.36 8.87
CA PRO A 256 34.37 2.78 9.21
C PRO A 256 33.73 3.76 8.23
N SER A 257 33.54 3.36 6.96
CA SER A 257 32.92 4.17 5.90
C SER A 257 31.39 4.27 6.01
N TYR A 258 30.75 3.48 6.87
CA TYR A 258 29.29 3.41 6.91
C TYR A 258 28.66 4.79 7.25
N ASP A 259 27.72 5.20 6.41
CA ASP A 259 26.85 6.36 6.60
C ASP A 259 25.39 5.90 6.53
N PRO A 260 24.57 6.12 7.57
CA PRO A 260 23.19 5.64 7.61
C PRO A 260 22.29 6.22 6.50
N TRP A 261 22.68 7.32 5.86
CA TRP A 261 21.90 7.98 4.81
C TRP A 261 22.38 7.68 3.39
N LEU A 262 23.49 6.96 3.24
CA LEU A 262 24.09 6.63 1.95
C LEU A 262 24.34 5.12 1.79
N SER A 263 24.84 4.46 2.83
CA SER A 263 25.21 3.05 2.77
C SER A 263 24.00 2.15 2.55
N THR A 264 24.04 1.42 1.46
CA THR A 264 23.07 0.40 1.07
C THR A 264 23.30 -0.89 1.84
N THR A 265 22.33 -1.79 1.78
CA THR A 265 22.50 -3.14 2.35
C THR A 265 23.60 -3.91 1.61
N SER A 266 23.78 -3.68 0.30
CA SER A 266 24.90 -4.25 -0.46
C SER A 266 26.25 -3.80 0.11
N ASP A 267 26.39 -2.52 0.46
CA ASP A 267 27.62 -2.00 1.05
C ASP A 267 27.93 -2.69 2.39
N VAL A 268 26.91 -2.86 3.23
CA VAL A 268 27.06 -3.51 4.54
C VAL A 268 27.35 -5.01 4.40
N VAL A 269 26.75 -5.69 3.41
CA VAL A 269 27.05 -7.10 3.12
C VAL A 269 28.54 -7.26 2.79
N ARG A 270 29.07 -6.41 1.91
CA ARG A 270 30.46 -6.47 1.43
C ARG A 270 31.46 -5.94 2.46
N GLY A 271 31.12 -4.85 3.13
CA GLY A 271 32.02 -4.13 4.05
C GLY A 271 32.00 -4.65 5.49
N ALA A 272 30.95 -5.35 5.92
CA ALA A 272 30.82 -5.81 7.32
C ALA A 272 30.42 -7.28 7.45
N ILE A 273 29.35 -7.73 6.78
CA ILE A 273 28.80 -9.08 6.99
C ILE A 273 29.81 -10.15 6.56
N ILE A 274 30.27 -10.12 5.30
CA ILE A 274 31.26 -11.08 4.77
C ILE A 274 32.56 -11.09 5.60
N PRO A 275 33.18 -9.94 5.96
CA PRO A 275 34.35 -9.94 6.83
C PRO A 275 34.11 -10.59 8.19
N LEU A 276 32.96 -10.34 8.83
CA LEU A 276 32.65 -10.87 10.15
C LEU A 276 32.18 -12.34 10.15
N SER A 277 31.66 -12.83 9.02
CA SER A 277 31.21 -14.22 8.89
C SER A 277 32.29 -15.18 8.38
N ARG A 278 33.54 -14.71 8.24
CA ARG A 278 34.69 -15.55 7.89
C ARG A 278 35.15 -16.37 9.09
N ALA A 279 35.30 -17.68 8.91
CA ALA A 279 35.80 -18.61 9.91
C ALA A 279 37.06 -19.33 9.38
N GLY A 280 38.23 -18.72 9.61
CA GLY A 280 39.49 -19.20 9.04
C GLY A 280 39.49 -19.09 7.50
N ASP A 281 39.66 -20.22 6.82
CA ASP A 281 39.62 -20.30 5.36
C ASP A 281 38.23 -20.62 4.80
N CYS A 282 37.24 -20.86 5.67
CA CYS A 282 35.85 -21.07 5.27
C CYS A 282 34.99 -19.83 5.57
N GLY A 283 33.73 -19.88 5.15
CA GLY A 283 32.77 -18.83 5.46
C GLY A 283 31.40 -19.41 5.81
N LEU A 284 30.73 -18.76 6.76
CA LEU A 284 29.41 -19.17 7.24
C LEU A 284 28.38 -18.09 6.92
N ALA A 285 27.09 -18.41 7.06
CA ALA A 285 26.08 -17.36 7.21
C ALA A 285 26.36 -16.59 8.51
N TYR A 286 26.18 -15.26 8.49
CA TYR A 286 26.45 -14.43 9.66
C TYR A 286 25.61 -14.83 10.88
N ALA A 287 24.36 -15.22 10.65
CA ALA A 287 23.48 -15.72 11.72
C ALA A 287 24.08 -16.92 12.46
N ASN A 288 24.90 -17.74 11.79
CA ASN A 288 25.56 -18.91 12.40
C ASN A 288 26.85 -18.54 13.17
N CYS A 289 27.32 -17.30 13.05
CA CYS A 289 28.45 -16.77 13.83
C CYS A 289 28.02 -16.10 15.14
N LEU A 290 26.71 -15.94 15.37
CA LEU A 290 26.20 -15.26 16.55
C LEU A 290 26.39 -16.12 17.82
N PRO A 291 26.62 -15.50 18.98
CA PRO A 291 26.74 -16.22 20.25
C PRO A 291 25.48 -17.07 20.51
N GLY A 292 25.65 -18.36 20.78
CA GLY A 292 24.52 -19.28 21.01
C GLY A 292 24.05 -20.05 19.77
N ALA A 293 24.58 -19.74 18.57
CA ALA A 293 24.33 -20.53 17.35
C ALA A 293 25.03 -21.91 17.33
N THR A 294 25.57 -22.39 18.46
CA THR A 294 26.30 -23.66 18.52
C THR A 294 25.43 -24.85 18.12
N ALA A 295 26.01 -25.76 17.34
CA ALA A 295 25.37 -26.89 16.64
C ALA A 295 24.57 -27.92 17.49
N SER A 296 24.37 -27.68 18.79
CA SER A 296 23.67 -28.61 19.70
C SER A 296 22.51 -28.00 20.49
N THR A 297 22.32 -26.68 20.45
CA THR A 297 21.20 -25.99 21.10
C THR A 297 20.18 -25.65 20.03
N SER A 298 18.91 -26.06 20.24
CA SER A 298 17.82 -26.02 19.24
C SER A 298 17.90 -24.79 18.35
N THR A 299 18.11 -24.99 17.04
CA THR A 299 18.02 -23.91 16.05
C THR A 299 16.61 -23.35 16.09
N THR A 300 16.45 -22.22 16.78
CA THR A 300 15.17 -21.57 16.94
C THR A 300 14.76 -21.01 15.57
N LEU A 301 13.64 -21.51 15.06
CA LEU A 301 13.10 -21.07 13.79
C LEU A 301 12.76 -19.57 13.83
N PRO A 302 12.90 -18.85 12.71
CA PRO A 302 12.47 -17.45 12.63
C PRO A 302 10.96 -17.34 12.88
N ASP A 303 10.56 -16.30 13.60
CA ASP A 303 9.14 -15.92 13.72
C ASP A 303 8.68 -15.16 12.48
N CYS A 304 9.62 -14.46 11.82
CA CYS A 304 9.33 -13.58 10.70
C CYS A 304 10.37 -13.69 9.58
N MET A 305 9.91 -13.89 8.35
CA MET A 305 10.75 -13.69 7.15
C MET A 305 10.70 -12.23 6.72
N VAL A 306 11.81 -11.68 6.23
CA VAL A 306 11.91 -10.29 5.77
C VAL A 306 12.25 -10.21 4.28
N SER A 307 11.34 -9.68 3.46
CA SER A 307 11.66 -9.25 2.08
C SER A 307 12.22 -7.83 2.08
N HIS A 308 13.36 -7.65 1.42
CA HIS A 308 14.02 -6.36 1.24
C HIS A 308 14.88 -6.34 -0.04
N THR A 309 15.23 -5.15 -0.54
CA THR A 309 16.21 -5.01 -1.64
C THR A 309 17.59 -4.61 -1.11
N TRP A 310 18.64 -5.13 -1.74
CA TRP A 310 20.01 -4.79 -1.35
C TRP A 310 20.47 -3.40 -1.79
N SER A 311 19.80 -2.81 -2.79
CA SER A 311 20.04 -1.44 -3.25
C SER A 311 19.49 -0.38 -2.28
N ALA A 312 18.60 -0.77 -1.36
CA ALA A 312 18.06 0.15 -0.36
C ALA A 312 19.07 0.42 0.75
N LEU A 313 18.88 1.56 1.42
CA LEU A 313 19.65 1.93 2.60
C LEU A 313 19.55 0.84 3.66
N PHE A 314 20.70 0.45 4.22
CA PHE A 314 20.71 -0.53 5.32
C PHE A 314 19.97 0.01 6.55
N LEU A 315 19.99 1.35 6.75
CA LEU A 315 19.20 2.02 7.78
C LEU A 315 17.71 1.68 7.66
N ASP A 316 17.15 1.71 6.46
CA ASP A 316 15.70 1.51 6.27
C ASP A 316 15.31 0.06 6.57
N LEU A 317 16.14 -0.92 6.19
CA LEU A 317 15.96 -2.34 6.56
C LEU A 317 15.92 -2.52 8.08
N VAL A 318 16.95 -2.03 8.80
CA VAL A 318 17.00 -2.17 10.25
C VAL A 318 15.87 -1.40 10.92
N SER A 319 15.52 -0.23 10.41
CA SER A 319 14.41 0.57 10.92
C SER A 319 13.08 -0.15 10.78
N ALA A 320 12.83 -0.81 9.65
CA ALA A 320 11.63 -1.61 9.44
C ALA A 320 11.58 -2.77 10.44
N VAL A 321 12.64 -3.59 10.54
CA VAL A 321 12.68 -4.72 11.49
C VAL A 321 12.45 -4.27 12.94
N VAL A 322 13.07 -3.17 13.35
CA VAL A 322 12.90 -2.62 14.72
C VAL A 322 11.51 -2.02 14.92
N ALA A 323 10.97 -1.30 13.94
CA ALA A 323 9.61 -0.77 14.00
C ALA A 323 8.58 -1.89 14.13
N ASP A 324 8.78 -2.98 13.39
CA ASP A 324 7.95 -4.18 13.43
C ASP A 324 8.01 -4.87 14.82
N ALA A 325 9.23 -5.10 15.36
CA ALA A 325 9.39 -5.62 16.73
C ALA A 325 8.76 -4.72 17.81
N LEU A 326 8.73 -3.41 17.55
CA LEU A 326 8.09 -2.42 18.41
C LEU A 326 6.60 -2.21 18.10
N GLU A 327 6.01 -2.96 17.17
CA GLU A 327 4.61 -2.87 16.71
C GLU A 327 4.24 -1.45 16.27
N ARG A 328 5.04 -0.87 15.38
CA ARG A 328 4.81 0.44 14.77
C ARG A 328 4.36 0.25 13.32
N ASP A 329 3.45 1.09 12.85
CA ASP A 329 2.95 1.04 11.46
C ASP A 329 3.89 1.72 10.44
N GLU A 330 4.86 2.51 10.90
CA GLU A 330 5.80 3.25 10.07
C GLU A 330 7.19 3.25 10.72
N TYR A 331 8.26 3.33 9.90
CA TYR A 331 9.63 3.30 10.40
C TYR A 331 10.39 4.64 10.35
N ALA A 332 9.82 5.75 9.84
CA ALA A 332 10.54 7.04 9.76
C ALA A 332 11.14 7.50 11.10
N LYS A 333 10.38 7.41 12.19
CA LYS A 333 10.86 7.81 13.52
C LYS A 333 11.97 6.89 14.02
N VAL A 334 11.91 5.60 13.68
CA VAL A 334 12.95 4.63 14.03
C VAL A 334 14.22 4.92 13.24
N ALA A 335 14.11 5.22 11.95
CA ALA A 335 15.25 5.60 11.10
C ALA A 335 15.96 6.86 11.60
N GLN A 336 15.20 7.91 11.92
CA GLN A 336 15.76 9.14 12.50
C GLN A 336 16.51 8.84 13.80
N ARG A 337 15.91 8.05 14.70
CA ARG A 337 16.57 7.64 15.95
C ARG A 337 17.81 6.79 15.70
N LEU A 338 17.79 5.82 14.80
CA LEU A 338 18.95 4.98 14.51
C LEU A 338 20.14 5.79 13.98
N ALA A 339 19.88 6.84 13.20
CA ALA A 339 20.93 7.74 12.71
C ALA A 339 21.51 8.68 13.80
N GLU A 340 20.78 8.91 14.91
CA GLU A 340 21.26 9.76 16.00
C GLU A 340 22.43 9.14 16.79
N PRO A 341 23.32 9.97 17.36
CA PRO A 341 24.27 9.51 18.36
C PRO A 341 23.55 8.81 19.51
N ARG A 342 23.96 7.57 19.79
CA ARG A 342 23.39 6.69 20.85
C ARG A 342 21.95 6.22 20.63
N GLY A 343 21.35 6.51 19.48
CA GLY A 343 19.95 6.19 19.25
C GLY A 343 19.69 4.69 19.11
N ALA A 344 20.61 3.96 18.47
CA ALA A 344 20.58 2.49 18.40
C ALA A 344 20.64 1.84 19.78
N GLN A 345 21.49 2.32 20.70
CA GLN A 345 21.57 1.81 22.07
C GLN A 345 20.27 2.06 22.86
N LYS A 346 19.60 3.20 22.64
CA LYS A 346 18.29 3.47 23.26
C LYS A 346 17.21 2.54 22.72
N LEU A 347 17.18 2.31 21.40
CA LEU A 347 16.25 1.36 20.77
C LEU A 347 16.50 -0.07 21.26
N LEU A 348 17.76 -0.46 21.43
CA LEU A 348 18.12 -1.77 21.99
C LEU A 348 17.52 -1.98 23.40
N GLN A 349 17.56 -0.95 24.26
CA GLN A 349 16.92 -1.01 25.58
C GLN A 349 15.39 -1.11 25.51
N GLU A 350 14.77 -0.52 24.48
CA GLU A 350 13.31 -0.65 24.27
C GLU A 350 12.94 -2.04 23.77
N VAL A 351 13.70 -2.56 22.82
CA VAL A 351 13.51 -3.92 22.25
C VAL A 351 13.71 -4.99 23.32
N ARG A 352 14.73 -4.88 24.18
CA ARG A 352 14.97 -5.79 25.31
C ARG A 352 13.83 -5.87 26.32
N ARG A 353 12.95 -4.86 26.36
CA ARG A 353 11.74 -4.87 27.22
C ARG A 353 10.55 -5.56 26.56
N LYS A 354 10.62 -5.83 25.26
CA LYS A 354 9.62 -6.59 24.48
C LYS A 354 10.10 -8.03 24.25
N SER A 355 9.28 -8.84 23.61
CA SER A 355 9.56 -10.25 23.31
C SER A 355 10.75 -10.43 22.37
N CYS A 356 11.54 -11.50 22.57
CA CYS A 356 12.57 -11.96 21.65
C CYS A 356 11.93 -12.46 20.33
N GLN A 357 11.86 -11.58 19.33
CA GLN A 357 11.43 -11.95 17.98
C GLN A 357 12.63 -12.27 17.11
N ARG A 358 12.56 -13.38 16.38
CA ARG A 358 13.61 -13.85 15.48
C ARG A 358 13.22 -13.62 14.03
N TYR A 359 14.16 -13.11 13.26
CA TYR A 359 13.97 -12.76 11.87
C TYR A 359 14.85 -13.62 10.97
N TRP A 360 14.32 -14.01 9.82
CA TRP A 360 15.09 -14.49 8.70
C TRP A 360 15.28 -13.32 7.73
N ILE A 361 16.54 -12.92 7.53
CA ILE A 361 16.93 -11.81 6.65
C ILE A 361 18.01 -12.35 5.72
N CYS A 362 17.79 -12.32 4.41
CA CYS A 362 18.67 -13.01 3.46
C CYS A 362 20.13 -12.54 3.56
N ALA A 363 20.38 -11.25 3.81
CA ALA A 363 21.72 -10.71 4.00
C ALA A 363 22.51 -11.38 5.14
N PHE A 364 21.83 -11.87 6.17
CA PHE A 364 22.43 -12.48 7.37
C PHE A 364 22.30 -14.02 7.41
N CYS A 365 21.21 -14.55 6.86
CA CYS A 365 20.84 -15.96 6.98
C CYS A 365 21.35 -16.83 5.83
N VAL A 366 21.66 -16.22 4.68
CA VAL A 366 22.32 -16.89 3.54
C VAL A 366 23.84 -16.84 3.74
N ASN A 367 24.53 -17.93 3.42
CA ASN A 367 25.98 -17.98 3.40
C ASN A 367 26.54 -17.17 2.23
N GLN A 368 26.82 -15.89 2.48
CA GLN A 368 27.37 -14.97 1.49
C GLN A 368 28.74 -15.41 0.95
N HIS A 369 29.46 -16.25 1.70
CA HIS A 369 30.70 -16.85 1.22
C HIS A 369 30.46 -17.95 0.19
N ALA A 370 29.37 -18.71 0.28
CA ALA A 370 29.04 -19.72 -0.72
C ALA A 370 28.48 -19.12 -2.03
N GLY A 371 28.15 -17.82 -2.04
CA GLY A 371 27.66 -17.12 -3.23
C GLY A 371 28.68 -16.11 -3.77
N ILE A 372 28.79 -14.96 -3.11
CA ILE A 372 29.26 -13.74 -3.77
C ILE A 372 30.62 -13.23 -3.27
N CYS A 373 31.19 -13.76 -2.19
CA CYS A 373 32.26 -13.08 -1.47
C CYS A 373 33.58 -12.85 -2.23
N ASN A 374 33.88 -13.64 -3.27
CA ASN A 374 35.15 -13.59 -4.00
C ASN A 374 35.04 -13.00 -5.41
N GLY A 375 33.91 -12.40 -5.77
CA GLY A 375 33.72 -11.78 -7.08
C GLY A 375 32.46 -10.93 -7.19
N PHE A 376 32.29 -10.33 -8.37
CA PHE A 376 31.12 -9.51 -8.74
C PHE A 376 30.40 -10.06 -9.98
N GLY A 377 30.65 -11.33 -10.32
CA GLY A 377 30.24 -11.91 -11.60
C GLY A 377 31.11 -11.43 -12.77
N SER A 378 30.75 -11.88 -13.97
CA SER A 378 31.44 -11.48 -15.21
C SER A 378 31.20 -10.00 -15.50
N GLU A 379 32.25 -9.29 -15.89
CA GLU A 379 32.14 -7.88 -16.30
C GLU A 379 31.29 -7.78 -17.58
N PRO A 380 30.18 -7.02 -17.58
CA PRO A 380 29.37 -6.81 -18.78
C PRO A 380 30.08 -5.94 -19.82
N THR A 381 29.54 -5.87 -21.04
CA THR A 381 30.09 -5.03 -22.11
C THR A 381 30.23 -3.56 -21.66
N PRO A 382 31.43 -2.97 -21.72
CA PRO A 382 31.65 -1.58 -21.33
C PRO A 382 30.71 -0.60 -22.03
N GLY A 383 30.17 0.35 -21.27
CA GLY A 383 29.23 1.36 -21.79
C GLY A 383 27.76 0.92 -21.85
N SER A 384 27.45 -0.33 -21.52
CA SER A 384 26.06 -0.78 -21.36
C SER A 384 25.45 -0.36 -20.02
N ASP A 385 24.12 -0.32 -19.93
CA ASP A 385 23.40 -0.13 -18.66
C ASP A 385 23.76 -1.22 -17.64
N GLN A 386 24.01 -2.45 -18.11
CA GLN A 386 24.44 -3.56 -17.26
C GLN A 386 25.82 -3.30 -16.67
N HIS A 387 26.77 -2.77 -17.46
CA HIS A 387 28.10 -2.39 -16.97
C HIS A 387 28.02 -1.29 -15.92
N SER A 388 27.17 -0.28 -16.12
CA SER A 388 26.97 0.79 -15.14
C SER A 388 26.42 0.26 -13.80
N ARG A 389 25.46 -0.68 -13.85
CA ARG A 389 24.92 -1.33 -12.64
C ARG A 389 25.95 -2.23 -11.95
N TRP A 390 26.71 -2.99 -12.74
CA TRP A 390 27.78 -3.85 -12.24
C TRP A 390 28.90 -3.02 -11.57
N ASP A 391 29.33 -1.92 -12.20
CA ASP A 391 30.35 -1.02 -11.64
C ASP A 391 29.85 -0.32 -10.37
N ALA A 392 28.58 0.11 -10.35
CA ALA A 392 27.97 0.65 -9.14
C ALA A 392 27.92 -0.40 -8.02
N GLY A 393 27.55 -1.65 -8.33
CA GLY A 393 27.41 -2.72 -7.34
C GLY A 393 28.72 -3.21 -6.71
N ARG A 394 29.87 -2.94 -7.34
CA ARG A 394 31.20 -3.28 -6.79
C ARG A 394 31.84 -2.15 -5.99
N ARG A 395 31.22 -0.97 -5.94
CA ARG A 395 31.76 0.22 -5.26
C ARG A 395 30.98 0.51 -3.98
N ASP A 396 31.71 0.89 -2.94
CA ASP A 396 31.13 1.44 -1.73
C ASP A 396 30.49 2.79 -2.05
N THR A 397 29.19 2.92 -1.79
CA THR A 397 28.42 4.12 -2.16
C THR A 397 28.87 5.40 -1.45
N VAL A 398 29.60 5.30 -0.34
CA VAL A 398 30.11 6.44 0.42
C VAL A 398 31.48 6.86 -0.09
N THR A 399 32.39 5.90 -0.29
CA THR A 399 33.79 6.19 -0.63
C THR A 399 34.06 6.17 -2.15
N GLY A 400 33.19 5.54 -2.94
CA GLY A 400 33.40 5.24 -4.36
C GLY A 400 34.47 4.18 -4.64
N GLY A 401 35.13 3.66 -3.59
CA GLY A 401 36.17 2.64 -3.68
C GLY A 401 35.59 1.27 -4.01
N VAL A 402 36.36 0.45 -4.72
CA VAL A 402 35.96 -0.94 -5.04
C VAL A 402 36.12 -1.81 -3.79
N PHE A 403 35.13 -2.63 -3.48
CA PHE A 403 35.20 -3.55 -2.35
C PHE A 403 36.33 -4.58 -2.52
N GLY A 404 37.02 -4.89 -1.43
CA GLY A 404 37.98 -5.99 -1.38
C GLY A 404 37.29 -7.34 -1.58
N LEU A 405 37.97 -8.25 -2.27
CA LEU A 405 37.49 -9.63 -2.46
C LEU A 405 37.91 -10.51 -1.28
N CYS A 406 37.01 -11.38 -0.84
CA CYS A 406 37.32 -12.34 0.20
C CYS A 406 38.19 -13.48 -0.35
N SER A 407 39.27 -13.81 0.36
CA SER A 407 40.21 -14.88 0.02
C SER A 407 39.89 -16.25 0.64
N CYS A 408 38.66 -16.45 1.13
CA CYS A 408 38.26 -17.76 1.67
C CYS A 408 38.16 -18.81 0.56
N SER A 409 38.36 -20.07 0.94
CA SER A 409 38.23 -21.26 0.09
C SER A 409 36.81 -21.85 0.07
N GLU A 410 35.82 -21.16 0.65
CA GLU A 410 34.42 -21.61 0.63
C GLU A 410 33.96 -21.88 -0.82
N PRO A 411 33.46 -23.09 -1.13
CA PRO A 411 32.94 -23.43 -2.46
C PRO A 411 31.82 -22.48 -2.91
N LYS A 412 31.77 -22.14 -4.20
CA LYS A 412 30.73 -21.26 -4.76
C LYS A 412 29.63 -22.06 -5.43
N TYR A 413 28.39 -21.82 -5.03
CA TYR A 413 27.19 -22.47 -5.56
C TYR A 413 26.21 -21.42 -6.08
N PHE A 414 26.18 -21.26 -7.40
CA PHE A 414 25.24 -20.36 -8.09
C PHE A 414 23.98 -21.09 -8.56
N ASP A 415 24.01 -22.42 -8.64
CA ASP A 415 22.85 -23.25 -8.99
C ASP A 415 22.82 -24.59 -8.22
N GLY A 416 21.84 -25.43 -8.56
CA GLY A 416 21.80 -26.81 -8.14
C GLY A 416 21.43 -27.02 -6.66
N PRO A 417 21.71 -28.22 -6.12
CA PRO A 417 21.21 -28.61 -4.80
C PRO A 417 21.91 -27.94 -3.63
N MET A 418 23.10 -27.38 -3.82
CA MET A 418 23.86 -26.70 -2.77
C MET A 418 23.70 -25.18 -2.78
N CYS A 419 23.13 -24.58 -3.84
CA CYS A 419 22.86 -23.15 -3.89
C CYS A 419 21.70 -22.80 -2.95
N GLU A 420 21.89 -21.89 -1.99
CA GLU A 420 20.83 -21.45 -1.08
C GLU A 420 19.83 -20.50 -1.76
N MET A 421 20.28 -19.72 -2.74
CA MET A 421 19.49 -18.64 -3.36
C MET A 421 18.31 -19.15 -4.19
N ASN A 422 18.36 -20.39 -4.69
CA ASN A 422 17.27 -20.99 -5.47
C ASN A 422 16.23 -21.75 -4.63
N LYS A 423 16.36 -21.72 -3.29
CA LYS A 423 15.57 -22.51 -2.32
C LYS A 423 14.61 -21.69 -1.47
N PHE A 424 14.43 -20.40 -1.76
CA PHE A 424 13.62 -19.54 -0.89
C PHE A 424 12.16 -20.00 -0.82
N ASP A 425 11.57 -20.40 -1.95
CA ASP A 425 10.18 -20.92 -2.00
C ASP A 425 10.01 -22.16 -1.10
N ASP A 426 10.92 -23.12 -1.20
CA ASP A 426 10.89 -24.36 -0.42
C ASP A 426 11.18 -24.09 1.07
N MET A 427 12.09 -23.18 1.35
CA MET A 427 12.42 -22.75 2.71
C MET A 427 11.22 -22.06 3.36
N MET A 428 10.50 -21.21 2.64
CA MET A 428 9.24 -20.61 3.10
C MET A 428 8.17 -21.65 3.37
N GLY A 429 8.00 -22.63 2.47
CA GLY A 429 7.06 -23.73 2.66
C GLY A 429 7.40 -24.57 3.89
N LEU A 430 8.69 -24.88 4.09
CA LEU A 430 9.16 -25.61 5.26
C LEU A 430 8.97 -24.81 6.56
N LEU A 431 9.31 -23.51 6.56
CA LEU A 431 9.11 -22.64 7.71
C LEU A 431 7.64 -22.52 8.08
N GLN A 432 6.76 -22.36 7.10
CA GLN A 432 5.33 -22.29 7.34
C GLN A 432 4.81 -23.55 8.03
N HIS A 433 5.31 -24.72 7.61
CA HIS A 433 4.93 -25.99 8.20
C HIS A 433 5.45 -26.15 9.63
N ARG A 434 6.69 -25.70 9.90
CA ARG A 434 7.36 -25.90 11.18
C ARG A 434 7.12 -24.80 12.21
N GLN A 435 6.76 -23.60 11.76
CA GLN A 435 6.49 -22.43 12.59
C GLN A 435 5.06 -21.95 12.33
N PRO A 436 4.07 -22.39 13.13
CA PRO A 436 2.65 -22.08 12.90
C PRO A 436 2.31 -20.58 12.87
N ASN A 437 3.13 -19.77 13.54
CA ASN A 437 2.95 -18.31 13.62
C ASN A 437 3.93 -17.55 12.73
N LEU A 438 4.51 -18.21 11.72
CA LEU A 438 5.41 -17.55 10.78
C LEU A 438 4.68 -16.40 10.10
N ARG A 439 5.28 -15.22 10.15
CA ARG A 439 4.79 -14.02 9.46
C ARG A 439 5.82 -13.52 8.45
N HIS A 440 5.40 -12.63 7.58
CA HIS A 440 6.26 -12.02 6.57
C HIS A 440 6.23 -10.50 6.73
N LEU A 441 7.41 -9.90 6.95
CA LEU A 441 7.64 -8.47 6.96
C LEU A 441 8.16 -8.00 5.59
N VAL A 442 7.46 -7.04 5.00
CA VAL A 442 7.86 -6.36 3.76
C VAL A 442 8.47 -5.01 4.12
N ALA A 443 9.80 -4.94 4.11
CA ALA A 443 10.56 -3.73 4.41
C ALA A 443 10.68 -2.85 3.16
N VAL A 444 9.67 -2.01 2.91
CA VAL A 444 9.60 -1.18 1.69
C VAL A 444 10.56 -0.02 1.79
N ASP A 445 11.46 0.12 0.83
CA ASP A 445 12.40 1.22 0.74
C ASP A 445 11.75 2.53 0.26
N ARG A 446 12.45 3.65 0.42
CA ARG A 446 11.93 5.00 0.11
C ARG A 446 11.53 5.19 -1.34
N ARG A 447 12.09 4.39 -2.25
CA ARG A 447 11.85 4.47 -3.70
C ARG A 447 10.94 3.36 -4.20
N PHE A 448 10.41 2.52 -3.29
CA PHE A 448 9.61 1.36 -3.62
C PHE A 448 10.34 0.38 -4.58
N GLU A 449 11.68 0.42 -4.61
CA GLU A 449 12.50 -0.43 -5.47
C GLU A 449 12.31 -1.92 -5.16
N LEU A 450 11.94 -2.28 -3.93
CA LEU A 450 11.55 -3.65 -3.54
C LEU A 450 10.56 -4.27 -4.53
N PHE A 451 9.54 -3.50 -4.94
CA PHE A 451 8.53 -3.99 -5.87
C PHE A 451 9.04 -4.16 -7.29
N SER A 452 10.18 -3.56 -7.63
CA SER A 452 10.86 -3.79 -8.90
C SER A 452 11.80 -4.99 -8.88
N ARG A 453 11.92 -5.73 -7.77
CA ARG A 453 12.82 -6.89 -7.65
C ARG A 453 12.04 -8.19 -7.84
N ALA A 454 12.45 -8.98 -8.83
CA ALA A 454 11.73 -10.20 -9.21
C ALA A 454 11.62 -11.20 -8.03
N TRP A 455 12.70 -11.39 -7.27
CA TRP A 455 12.72 -12.24 -6.08
C TRP A 455 11.77 -11.73 -4.99
N CYS A 456 11.81 -10.44 -4.66
CA CYS A 456 10.92 -9.87 -3.64
C CYS A 456 9.45 -10.01 -4.06
N VAL A 457 9.12 -9.76 -5.32
CA VAL A 457 7.76 -9.93 -5.84
C VAL A 457 7.30 -11.39 -5.78
N ALA A 458 8.17 -12.34 -6.08
CA ALA A 458 7.88 -13.77 -5.91
C ALA A 458 7.62 -14.13 -4.44
N GLU A 459 8.44 -13.65 -3.51
CA GLU A 459 8.26 -13.85 -2.06
C GLU A 459 6.93 -13.28 -1.56
N LEU A 460 6.53 -12.11 -2.07
CA LEU A 460 5.25 -11.46 -1.74
C LEU A 460 4.05 -12.32 -2.16
N VAL A 461 4.04 -12.80 -3.40
CA VAL A 461 2.95 -13.63 -3.93
C VAL A 461 2.94 -14.99 -3.26
N GLN A 462 4.10 -15.64 -3.10
CA GLN A 462 4.21 -16.92 -2.42
C GLN A 462 3.67 -16.84 -0.99
N SER A 463 4.02 -15.80 -0.24
CA SER A 463 3.50 -15.58 1.12
C SER A 463 1.98 -15.43 1.16
N TYR A 464 1.43 -14.67 0.20
CA TYR A 464 -0.01 -14.46 0.10
C TYR A 464 -0.75 -15.76 -0.20
N LEU A 465 -0.27 -16.55 -1.17
CA LEU A 465 -0.84 -17.86 -1.53
C LEU A 465 -0.75 -18.85 -0.37
N SER A 466 0.35 -18.79 0.38
CA SER A 466 0.54 -19.53 1.63
C SER A 466 -0.32 -19.02 2.80
N ASN A 467 -1.05 -17.91 2.68
CA ASN A 467 -1.75 -17.26 3.80
C ASN A 467 -0.83 -16.88 4.98
N LEU A 468 0.44 -16.59 4.74
CA LEU A 468 1.32 -16.03 5.76
C LEU A 468 0.83 -14.62 6.12
N PRO A 469 0.68 -14.27 7.41
CA PRO A 469 0.39 -12.91 7.81
C PRO A 469 1.47 -11.95 7.31
N GLN A 470 1.10 -11.01 6.42
CA GLN A 470 2.02 -10.02 5.87
C GLN A 470 1.87 -8.68 6.59
N THR A 471 2.99 -8.12 7.03
CA THR A 471 3.11 -6.77 7.59
C THR A 471 3.97 -5.94 6.67
N VAL A 472 3.55 -4.71 6.38
CA VAL A 472 4.28 -3.81 5.49
C VAL A 472 4.71 -2.63 6.31
N LEU A 473 5.99 -2.32 6.25
CA LEU A 473 6.48 -1.11 6.84
C LEU A 473 6.99 -0.18 5.78
N LEU A 474 6.37 1.00 5.75
CA LEU A 474 6.74 2.13 4.93
C LEU A 474 7.54 3.11 5.78
N LEU A 475 8.37 3.93 5.12
CA LEU A 475 9.01 5.06 5.78
C LEU A 475 7.93 5.94 6.43
N SER A 476 6.92 6.31 5.65
CA SER A 476 5.71 6.97 6.13
C SER A 476 4.54 6.70 5.17
N ASN A 477 3.32 6.62 5.71
CA ASN A 477 2.11 6.49 4.90
C ASN A 477 1.88 7.71 3.99
N ARG A 478 2.52 8.85 4.28
CA ARG A 478 2.49 10.03 3.41
C ARG A 478 3.07 9.77 2.01
N ALA A 479 3.94 8.78 1.84
CA ALA A 479 4.48 8.43 0.53
C ALA A 479 3.41 7.90 -0.44
N LEU A 480 2.26 7.47 0.08
CA LEU A 480 1.10 7.02 -0.68
C LEU A 480 -0.06 8.01 -0.63
N ASP A 481 0.16 9.19 -0.02
CA ASP A 481 -0.87 10.21 0.10
C ASP A 481 -1.12 10.87 -1.26
N VAL A 482 -2.27 10.54 -1.84
CA VAL A 482 -2.75 11.13 -3.11
C VAL A 482 -2.95 12.65 -3.01
N GLN A 483 -3.07 13.21 -1.79
CA GLN A 483 -3.13 14.66 -1.61
C GLN A 483 -1.77 15.33 -1.86
N ALA A 484 -0.66 14.59 -1.84
CA ALA A 484 0.68 15.10 -2.10
C ALA A 484 0.96 15.35 -3.59
N GLU A 485 -0.06 15.32 -4.46
CA GLU A 485 -0.01 15.53 -5.93
C GLU A 485 0.87 14.55 -6.73
N CYS A 486 1.74 13.79 -6.06
CA CYS A 486 2.63 12.82 -6.69
C CYS A 486 1.98 11.42 -6.76
N LEU A 487 1.39 11.11 -7.91
CA LEU A 487 0.83 9.80 -8.21
C LEU A 487 1.84 8.81 -8.80
N GLU A 488 3.13 9.18 -8.89
CA GLU A 488 4.18 8.35 -9.50
C GLU A 488 4.29 6.97 -8.84
N THR A 489 4.30 6.91 -7.50
CA THR A 489 4.39 5.64 -6.77
C THR A 489 3.14 4.79 -6.99
N TYR A 490 1.95 5.41 -6.97
CA TYR A 490 0.72 4.69 -7.25
C TYR A 490 0.72 4.12 -8.68
N ASN A 491 1.08 4.94 -9.67
CA ASN A 491 1.12 4.53 -11.07
C ASN A 491 2.09 3.36 -11.23
N PHE A 492 3.33 3.50 -10.73
CA PHE A 492 4.33 2.43 -10.73
C PHE A 492 3.79 1.12 -10.13
N LEU A 493 3.19 1.17 -8.95
CA LEU A 493 2.65 -0.03 -8.30
C LEU A 493 1.44 -0.61 -9.05
N SER A 494 0.55 0.23 -9.59
CA SER A 494 -0.67 -0.20 -10.28
C SER A 494 -0.42 -0.78 -11.69
N THR A 495 0.73 -0.44 -12.29
CA THR A 495 1.17 -0.98 -13.58
C THR A 495 2.28 -2.01 -13.44
N LEU A 496 2.64 -2.36 -12.20
CA LEU A 496 3.71 -3.30 -11.92
C LEU A 496 3.41 -4.67 -12.54
N THR A 497 4.37 -5.18 -13.31
CA THR A 497 4.39 -6.53 -13.86
C THR A 497 5.68 -7.24 -13.50
N VAL A 498 5.60 -8.55 -13.22
CA VAL A 498 6.77 -9.37 -12.92
C VAL A 498 7.75 -9.44 -14.09
N LEU A 499 7.30 -9.21 -15.33
CA LEU A 499 8.16 -9.18 -16.52
C LEU A 499 9.17 -8.03 -16.48
N GLU A 500 8.79 -6.89 -15.92
CA GLU A 500 9.63 -5.69 -15.85
C GLU A 500 10.50 -5.66 -14.58
N CYS A 501 10.31 -6.63 -13.70
CA CYS A 501 11.11 -6.75 -12.50
C CYS A 501 12.57 -7.09 -12.83
N LYS A 502 13.48 -6.58 -12.00
CA LYS A 502 14.92 -6.69 -12.11
C LYS A 502 15.46 -7.76 -11.18
N ALA A 503 16.50 -8.45 -11.62
CA ALA A 503 17.36 -9.27 -10.79
C ALA A 503 18.81 -8.81 -10.94
N SER A 504 19.69 -9.31 -10.07
CA SER A 504 21.12 -8.99 -10.13
C SER A 504 21.77 -9.61 -11.37
N LEU A 505 21.35 -10.82 -11.73
CA LEU A 505 21.67 -11.53 -12.95
C LEU A 505 20.40 -11.76 -13.75
N GLU A 506 20.49 -11.72 -15.08
CA GLU A 506 19.34 -11.90 -15.96
C GLU A 506 18.81 -13.34 -15.90
N GLU A 507 19.71 -14.31 -15.71
CA GLU A 507 19.41 -15.72 -15.54
C GLU A 507 18.49 -15.97 -14.34
N ASP A 508 18.71 -15.26 -13.23
CA ASP A 508 17.86 -15.35 -12.03
C ASP A 508 16.43 -14.88 -12.34
N ARG A 509 16.30 -13.76 -13.08
CA ARG A 509 14.98 -13.27 -13.53
C ARG A 509 14.27 -14.32 -14.37
N LEU A 510 14.98 -14.92 -15.33
CA LEU A 510 14.43 -15.95 -16.20
C LEU A 510 14.03 -17.22 -15.43
N GLN A 511 14.79 -17.62 -14.41
CA GLN A 511 14.43 -18.75 -13.54
C GLN A 511 13.14 -18.50 -12.76
N ILE A 512 12.95 -17.29 -12.23
CA ILE A 512 11.70 -16.92 -11.55
C ILE A 512 10.54 -16.93 -12.54
N LEU A 513 10.71 -16.29 -13.71
CA LEU A 513 9.68 -16.24 -14.74
C LEU A 513 9.30 -17.65 -15.25
N ALA A 514 10.27 -18.56 -15.35
CA ALA A 514 10.02 -19.95 -15.73
C ALA A 514 9.17 -20.74 -14.71
N LYS A 515 9.16 -20.32 -13.43
CA LYS A 515 8.30 -20.89 -12.39
C LYS A 515 6.86 -20.36 -12.43
N ILE A 516 6.61 -19.27 -13.17
CA ILE A 516 5.30 -18.62 -13.24
C ILE A 516 4.53 -19.17 -14.44
N PRO A 517 3.48 -20.00 -14.23
CA PRO A 517 2.76 -20.64 -15.33
C PRO A 517 1.94 -19.65 -16.17
N ASP A 518 1.38 -18.63 -15.53
CA ASP A 518 0.63 -17.56 -16.17
C ASP A 518 1.04 -16.21 -15.54
N VAL A 519 1.79 -15.43 -16.31
CA VAL A 519 2.28 -14.10 -15.90
C VAL A 519 1.14 -13.13 -15.62
N HIS A 520 0.06 -13.17 -16.42
CA HIS A 520 -1.06 -12.24 -16.23
C HIS A 520 -1.82 -12.57 -14.95
N GLU A 521 -2.06 -13.86 -14.69
CA GLU A 521 -2.67 -14.28 -13.42
C GLU A 521 -1.78 -13.93 -12.23
N PHE A 522 -0.47 -14.13 -12.34
CA PHE A 522 0.49 -13.73 -11.31
C PHE A 522 0.47 -12.23 -11.05
N ASP A 523 0.43 -11.39 -12.10
CA ASP A 523 0.33 -9.94 -11.95
C ASP A 523 -0.99 -9.53 -11.28
N VAL A 524 -2.11 -10.18 -11.63
CA VAL A 524 -3.40 -9.95 -10.93
C VAL A 524 -3.31 -10.33 -9.45
N GLN A 525 -2.63 -11.43 -9.12
CA GLN A 525 -2.38 -11.83 -7.74
C GLN A 525 -1.49 -10.82 -7.03
N LEU A 526 -0.41 -10.36 -7.65
CA LEU A 526 0.48 -9.32 -7.13
C LEU A 526 -0.28 -8.03 -6.83
N GLN A 527 -1.15 -7.59 -7.75
CA GLN A 527 -2.01 -6.44 -7.54
C GLN A 527 -2.98 -6.66 -6.36
N ALA A 528 -3.49 -7.88 -6.17
CA ALA A 528 -4.30 -8.22 -4.99
C ALA A 528 -3.48 -8.25 -3.69
N VAL A 529 -2.23 -8.69 -3.74
CA VAL A 529 -1.29 -8.61 -2.62
C VAL A 529 -1.06 -7.16 -2.26
N ILE A 530 -0.82 -6.27 -3.23
CA ILE A 530 -0.50 -4.86 -2.94
C ILE A 530 -1.76 -4.10 -2.48
N PHE A 531 -2.84 -4.20 -3.24
CA PHE A 531 -3.99 -3.28 -3.16
C PHE A 531 -5.29 -3.90 -2.67
N GLY A 532 -5.38 -5.23 -2.59
CA GLY A 532 -6.61 -5.91 -2.22
C GLY A 532 -7.09 -5.56 -0.80
N SER A 533 -8.27 -6.05 -0.43
CA SER A 533 -8.86 -5.83 0.90
C SER A 533 -8.00 -6.38 2.05
N ARG A 534 -7.24 -7.45 1.77
CA ARG A 534 -6.21 -8.02 2.67
C ARG A 534 -4.80 -7.57 2.31
N GLY A 535 -4.67 -6.68 1.34
CA GLY A 535 -3.40 -6.31 0.75
C GLY A 535 -2.50 -5.50 1.67
N LEU A 536 -1.27 -5.34 1.20
CA LEU A 536 -0.15 -4.66 1.84
C LEU A 536 -0.49 -3.20 2.17
N LEU A 537 -1.14 -2.50 1.23
CA LEU A 537 -1.41 -1.07 1.32
C LEU A 537 -2.85 -0.75 1.72
N ARG A 538 -3.61 -1.73 2.25
CA ARG A 538 -5.03 -1.56 2.58
C ARG A 538 -5.30 -0.34 3.46
N ASN A 539 -4.47 -0.11 4.48
CA ASN A 539 -4.65 1.00 5.42
C ASN A 539 -4.24 2.34 4.80
N ALA A 540 -3.19 2.34 3.97
CA ALA A 540 -2.68 3.54 3.32
C ALA A 540 -3.64 4.07 2.23
N LEU A 541 -4.44 3.18 1.63
CA LEU A 541 -5.36 3.52 0.55
C LEU A 541 -6.83 3.57 0.99
N ALA A 542 -7.12 3.15 2.23
CA ALA A 542 -8.42 3.32 2.86
C ALA A 542 -8.75 4.82 2.96
N GLY A 543 -9.86 5.24 2.37
CA GLY A 543 -10.45 6.53 2.71
C GLY A 543 -11.43 6.38 3.86
N PHE A 544 -11.39 7.27 4.84
CA PHE A 544 -12.38 7.31 5.94
C PHE A 544 -13.76 7.83 5.49
N ASP A 545 -13.82 8.61 4.42
CA ASP A 545 -15.06 9.15 3.83
C ASP A 545 -15.23 8.55 2.42
N ARG A 546 -16.40 7.95 2.15
CA ARG A 546 -16.75 7.36 0.84
C ARG A 546 -16.60 8.37 -0.30
N VAL A 547 -16.95 9.64 -0.08
CA VAL A 547 -16.83 10.69 -1.11
C VAL A 547 -15.37 10.96 -1.43
N ASP A 548 -14.55 11.12 -0.39
CA ASP A 548 -13.12 11.38 -0.53
C ASP A 548 -12.38 10.15 -1.08
N ALA A 549 -12.78 8.95 -0.68
CA ALA A 549 -12.31 7.68 -1.23
C ALA A 549 -12.66 7.56 -2.73
N ALA A 550 -13.90 7.86 -3.11
CA ALA A 550 -14.33 7.86 -4.52
C ALA A 550 -13.56 8.88 -5.35
N ALA A 551 -13.39 10.10 -4.83
CA ALA A 551 -12.66 11.16 -5.50
C ALA A 551 -11.17 10.80 -5.67
N ARG A 552 -10.53 10.24 -4.64
CA ARG A 552 -9.16 9.73 -4.71
C ARG A 552 -9.02 8.60 -5.73
N ALA A 553 -9.90 7.61 -5.67
CA ALA A 553 -9.92 6.48 -6.58
C ALA A 553 -10.11 6.94 -8.04
N ALA A 554 -11.01 7.89 -8.29
CA ALA A 554 -11.20 8.46 -9.62
C ALA A 554 -9.96 9.21 -10.12
N ARG A 555 -9.27 9.99 -9.26
CA ARG A 555 -8.01 10.68 -9.62
C ARG A 555 -6.90 9.68 -9.95
N ARG A 556 -6.76 8.64 -9.14
CA ARG A 556 -5.79 7.56 -9.33
C ARG A 556 -6.02 6.82 -10.64
N ALA A 557 -7.26 6.38 -10.88
CA ALA A 557 -7.64 5.74 -12.14
C ALA A 557 -7.35 6.65 -13.35
N ALA A 558 -7.71 7.93 -13.29
CA ALA A 558 -7.43 8.87 -14.37
C ALA A 558 -5.92 9.06 -14.63
N SER A 559 -5.11 9.11 -13.57
CA SER A 559 -3.65 9.22 -13.71
C SER A 559 -3.02 7.95 -14.29
N ALA A 560 -3.48 6.78 -13.85
CA ALA A 560 -3.02 5.49 -14.41
C ALA A 560 -3.42 5.35 -15.89
N ALA A 561 -4.60 5.84 -16.29
CA ALA A 561 -5.00 5.91 -17.70
C ALA A 561 -3.99 6.73 -18.51
N ALA A 562 -3.70 7.95 -18.06
CA ALA A 562 -2.78 8.85 -18.73
C ALA A 562 -1.35 8.27 -18.81
N ALA A 563 -0.87 7.61 -17.75
CA ALA A 563 0.44 6.97 -17.75
C ALA A 563 0.53 5.80 -18.75
N SER A 564 -0.57 5.09 -18.98
CA SER A 564 -0.62 3.95 -19.90
C SER A 564 -0.67 4.32 -21.39
N GLU A 565 -0.99 5.57 -21.72
CA GLU A 565 -1.06 6.04 -23.11
C GLU A 565 0.33 6.28 -23.74
N GLY A 566 1.40 6.26 -22.94
CA GLY A 566 2.76 6.55 -23.39
C GLY A 566 2.96 8.03 -23.75
N PRO A 567 4.21 8.50 -23.86
CA PRO A 567 4.53 9.85 -24.34
C PRO A 567 4.23 10.05 -25.84
#